data_AF-A0A527I6G3-F1
#
_entry.id   AF-A0A527I6G3-F1
#
_cell.length_a   1.000
_cell.length_b   1.000
_cell.length_c   1.000
_cell.angle_alpha   90.00
_cell.angle_beta   90.00
_cell.angle_gamma   90.00
#
_symmetry.space_group_name_H-M   'P 1'
#
loop_
_entity.id
_entity.type
_entity.pdbx_description
1 polymer ?
#
loop_
_entity_poly.entity_id
_entity_poly.type
_entity_poly.pdbx_seq_one_letter_code
_entity_poly.pdbx_strand_id
1 'polypeptide(L)'
;MAVIALQSASAMEGTAVFADPSKIVAVGGSITEIVYALGEEKHLVARDSTSRYPKAALDLPDVGYMRALSPEGVLSVNPTGILALHGSGPKEAVDVLKKTSVPFIEVPEHYS
;
A
#
# COMPACT_ATOMS: atom_id res chain seq x y z
N MET A 1 16.48 29.03 36.55
CA MET A 1 16.76 28.32 35.28
C MET A 1 15.50 27.59 34.87
N ALA A 2 14.88 27.98 33.76
CA ALA A 2 13.67 27.34 33.25
C ALA A 2 14.08 26.24 32.27
N VAL A 3 13.74 24.99 32.58
CA VAL A 3 13.90 23.86 31.65
C VAL A 3 12.67 23.89 30.75
N ILE A 4 12.84 24.34 29.50
CA ILE A 4 11.81 24.21 28.48
C ILE A 4 11.82 22.74 28.05
N ALA A 5 10.81 22.00 28.47
CA ALA A 5 10.56 20.67 27.95
C ALA A 5 10.27 20.80 26.44
N LEU A 6 11.11 20.17 25.60
CA LEU A 6 10.76 19.95 24.21
C LEU A 6 9.54 19.05 24.18
N GLN A 7 8.37 19.63 23.90
CA GLN A 7 7.20 18.86 23.53
C GLN A 7 7.48 18.23 22.17
N SER A 8 7.49 16.90 22.12
CA SER A 8 7.55 16.14 20.87
C SER A 8 6.47 16.67 19.93
N ALA A 9 6.86 17.11 18.74
CA ALA A 9 5.92 17.43 17.68
C ALA A 9 5.15 16.15 17.31
N SER A 10 3.92 16.03 17.79
CA SER A 10 3.01 14.97 17.36
C SER A 10 2.42 15.37 16.01
N ALA A 11 3.00 14.88 14.92
CA ALA A 11 2.32 14.84 13.63
C ALA A 11 1.20 13.81 13.75
N MET A 12 -0.01 14.29 14.03
CA MET A 12 -1.22 13.47 14.08
C MET A 12 -1.76 13.33 12.65
N GLU A 13 -1.04 12.64 11.78
CA GLU A 13 -1.62 12.03 10.58
C GLU A 13 -1.94 10.59 10.95
N GLY A 14 -3.22 10.20 10.85
CA GLY A 14 -3.71 8.93 11.36
C GLY A 14 -2.85 7.75 10.89
N THR A 15 -2.09 7.18 11.81
CA THR A 15 -1.26 6.00 11.53
C THR A 15 -2.19 4.81 11.34
N ALA A 16 -2.59 4.55 10.11
CA ALA A 16 -3.27 3.31 9.76
C ALA A 16 -2.23 2.18 9.75
N VAL A 17 -2.48 1.14 10.53
CA VAL A 17 -1.60 -0.03 10.66
C VAL A 17 -2.39 -1.27 10.29
N PHE A 18 -1.80 -2.17 9.50
CA PHE A 18 -2.37 -3.49 9.27
C PHE A 18 -2.25 -4.32 10.54
N ALA A 19 -3.37 -4.81 11.07
CA ALA A 19 -3.36 -5.73 12.20
C ALA A 19 -2.65 -7.06 11.88
N ASP A 20 -2.71 -7.49 10.62
CA ASP A 20 -1.99 -8.64 10.08
C ASP A 20 -1.26 -8.26 8.78
N PRO A 21 0.05 -7.99 8.84
CA PRO A 21 0.84 -7.65 7.66
C PRO A 21 1.37 -8.89 6.91
N SER A 22 0.87 -10.11 7.15
CA SER A 22 1.46 -11.32 6.55
C SER A 22 1.34 -11.41 5.02
N LYS A 23 0.32 -10.80 4.41
CA LYS A 23 0.07 -10.86 2.96
C LYS A 23 -0.46 -9.52 2.42
N ILE A 24 0.44 -8.59 2.15
CA ILE A 24 0.13 -7.25 1.63
C ILE A 24 0.22 -7.22 0.11
N VAL A 25 -0.78 -6.62 -0.53
CA VAL A 25 -0.70 -6.23 -1.94
C VAL A 25 -0.23 -4.78 -2.02
N ALA A 26 0.87 -4.54 -2.71
CA ALA A 26 1.36 -3.19 -2.97
C ALA A 26 0.84 -2.69 -4.33
N VAL A 27 0.18 -1.54 -4.33
CA VAL A 27 -0.35 -0.90 -5.54
C VAL A 27 0.31 0.47 -5.74
N GLY A 28 1.08 0.58 -6.81
CA GLY A 28 1.88 1.74 -7.18
C GLY A 28 3.37 1.41 -7.08
N GLY A 29 4.11 1.70 -8.15
CA GLY A 29 5.54 1.41 -8.21
C GLY A 29 6.34 2.00 -7.05
N SER A 30 6.08 3.27 -6.71
CA SER A 30 6.72 3.94 -5.58
C SER A 30 6.45 3.26 -4.24
N ILE A 31 5.24 2.72 -4.03
CA ILE A 31 4.87 1.98 -2.82
C ILE A 31 5.72 0.72 -2.72
N THR A 32 5.78 -0.06 -3.79
CA THR A 32 6.60 -1.28 -3.83
C THR A 32 8.07 -0.94 -3.57
N GLU A 33 8.63 0.07 -4.24
CA GLU A 33 10.02 0.49 -4.04
C GLU A 33 10.32 0.88 -2.59
N ILE A 34 9.42 1.64 -1.95
CA ILE A 34 9.57 2.03 -0.54
C ILE A 34 9.55 0.82 0.38
N VAL A 35 8.62 -0.14 0.17
CA VAL A 35 8.56 -1.36 1.00
C VAL A 35 9.86 -2.15 0.90
N TYR A 36 10.41 -2.31 -0.31
CA TYR A 36 11.72 -2.94 -0.51
C TYR A 36 12.87 -2.13 0.11
N ALA A 37 12.86 -0.81 -0.04
CA ALA A 37 13.90 0.05 0.53
C ALA A 37 13.93 -0.01 2.07
N LEU A 38 12.79 -0.30 2.70
CA LEU A 38 12.65 -0.51 4.14
C LEU A 38 13.01 -1.93 4.59
N GLY A 39 13.27 -2.87 3.68
CA GLY A 39 13.54 -4.27 4.02
C GLY A 39 12.30 -5.05 4.49
N GLU A 40 11.11 -4.61 4.07
CA GLU A 40 9.82 -5.17 4.48
C GLU A 40 9.15 -5.97 3.35
N GLU A 41 9.88 -6.33 2.30
CA GLU A 41 9.37 -7.08 1.15
C GLU A 41 8.80 -8.45 1.50
N LYS A 42 9.21 -9.03 2.63
CA LYS A 42 8.68 -10.30 3.17
C LYS A 42 7.16 -10.29 3.41
N HIS A 43 6.57 -9.09 3.50
CA HIS A 43 5.15 -8.89 3.67
C HIS A 43 4.38 -8.87 2.35
N LEU A 44 5.06 -8.70 1.21
CA LEU A 44 4.40 -8.56 -0.08
C LEU A 44 4.01 -9.92 -0.66
N VAL A 45 2.72 -10.09 -0.99
CA VAL A 45 2.19 -11.28 -1.67
C VAL A 45 1.94 -11.04 -3.15
N ALA A 46 1.74 -9.78 -3.55
CA ALA A 46 1.56 -9.39 -4.95
C ALA A 46 1.83 -7.89 -5.14
N ARG A 47 1.95 -7.48 -6.40
CA ARG A 47 2.21 -6.10 -6.82
C ARG A 47 1.35 -5.70 -8.02
N ASP A 48 1.20 -4.40 -8.27
CA ASP A 48 0.58 -3.92 -9.51
C ASP A 48 1.56 -3.88 -10.70
N SER A 49 1.05 -3.65 -11.92
CA SER A 49 1.84 -3.67 -13.16
C SER A 49 2.93 -2.59 -13.25
N THR A 50 2.82 -1.49 -12.48
CA THR A 50 3.81 -0.40 -12.47
C THR A 50 5.03 -0.70 -11.59
N SER A 51 4.90 -1.66 -10.69
CA SER A 51 5.91 -2.04 -9.72
C SER A 51 7.01 -2.92 -10.34
N ARG A 52 7.97 -2.27 -11.00
CA ARG A 52 9.03 -2.94 -11.78
C ARG A 52 10.43 -2.87 -11.14
N TYR A 53 10.55 -2.17 -10.02
CA TYR A 53 11.78 -2.03 -9.25
C TYR A 53 11.52 -2.37 -7.77
N PRO A 54 12.48 -3.00 -7.06
CA PRO A 54 13.68 -3.65 -7.60
C PRO A 54 13.33 -4.84 -8.49
N LYS A 55 14.33 -5.41 -9.19
CA LYS A 55 14.11 -6.57 -10.08
C LYS A 55 13.41 -7.74 -9.37
N ALA A 56 13.67 -7.93 -8.07
CA ALA A 56 13.04 -8.96 -7.25
C ALA A 56 11.52 -8.79 -7.12
N ALA A 57 10.97 -7.57 -7.26
CA ALA A 57 9.52 -7.34 -7.25
C ALA A 57 8.81 -8.00 -8.43
N LEU A 58 9.52 -8.28 -9.52
CA LEU A 58 8.95 -8.95 -10.70
C LEU A 58 8.63 -10.43 -10.46
N ASP A 59 9.17 -11.03 -9.40
CA ASP A 59 8.87 -12.41 -9.01
C ASP A 59 7.50 -12.50 -8.30
N LEU A 60 6.96 -11.38 -7.82
CA LEU A 60 5.63 -11.30 -7.24
C LEU A 60 4.54 -11.34 -8.33
N PRO A 61 3.40 -11.99 -8.05
CA PRO A 61 2.22 -11.93 -8.90
C PRO A 61 1.82 -10.50 -9.26
N ASP A 62 1.41 -10.30 -10.51
CA ASP A 62 0.85 -9.04 -11.01
C ASP A 62 -0.68 -9.06 -10.87
N VAL A 63 -1.25 -8.13 -10.10
CA VAL A 63 -2.71 -8.02 -9.89
C VAL A 63 -3.39 -7.03 -10.85
N GLY A 64 -2.64 -6.51 -11.82
CA GLY A 64 -3.13 -5.57 -12.83
C GLY A 64 -2.62 -4.16 -12.64
N TYR A 65 -3.12 -3.24 -13.46
CA TYR A 65 -2.64 -1.86 -13.50
C TYR A 65 -3.31 -1.00 -12.42
N MET A 66 -2.54 -0.21 -11.67
CA MET A 66 -3.05 0.61 -10.55
C MET A 66 -4.23 1.54 -10.91
N ARG A 67 -4.36 2.00 -12.16
CA ARG A 67 -5.49 2.85 -12.62
C ARG A 67 -6.61 2.07 -13.31
N ALA A 68 -6.45 0.75 -13.45
CA ALA A 68 -7.39 -0.17 -14.06
C ALA A 68 -7.46 -1.48 -13.25
N LEU A 69 -7.49 -1.38 -11.92
CA LEU A 69 -7.56 -2.51 -10.99
C LEU A 69 -8.85 -3.31 -11.20
N SER A 70 -8.75 -4.62 -11.04
CA SER A 70 -9.89 -5.51 -10.85
C SER A 70 -9.92 -5.95 -9.38
N PRO A 71 -11.04 -5.79 -8.67
CA PRO A 71 -11.19 -6.32 -7.32
C PRO A 71 -10.91 -7.81 -7.26
N GLU A 72 -11.35 -8.56 -8.27
CA GLU A 72 -11.15 -10.00 -8.38
C GLU A 72 -9.65 -10.35 -8.49
N GLY A 73 -8.90 -9.60 -9.31
CA GLY A 73 -7.46 -9.76 -9.43
C GLY A 73 -6.74 -9.58 -8.10
N VAL A 74 -7.05 -8.51 -7.37
CA VAL A 74 -6.45 -8.21 -6.06
C VAL A 74 -6.84 -9.24 -5.00
N LEU A 75 -8.11 -9.68 -4.97
CA LEU A 75 -8.59 -10.62 -3.96
C LEU A 75 -8.17 -12.07 -4.24
N SER A 76 -7.81 -12.40 -5.48
CA SER A 76 -7.40 -13.76 -5.88
C SER A 76 -6.16 -14.27 -5.13
N VAL A 77 -5.29 -13.38 -4.67
CA VAL A 77 -4.09 -13.72 -3.88
C VAL A 77 -4.36 -13.80 -2.37
N ASN A 78 -5.62 -13.74 -1.96
CA ASN A 78 -6.08 -13.83 -0.57
C ASN A 78 -5.29 -12.88 0.39
N PRO A 79 -5.28 -11.56 0.11
CA PRO A 79 -4.49 -10.61 0.89
C PRO A 79 -5.07 -10.36 2.28
N THR A 80 -4.20 -10.04 3.24
CA THR A 80 -4.57 -9.56 4.58
C THR A 80 -4.58 -8.04 4.67
N GLY A 81 -4.03 -7.35 3.66
CA GLY A 81 -4.09 -5.90 3.54
C GLY A 81 -3.73 -5.42 2.13
N ILE A 82 -4.19 -4.23 1.78
CA ILE A 82 -3.90 -3.56 0.51
C ILE A 82 -3.30 -2.19 0.82
N LEU A 83 -2.08 -1.95 0.36
CA LEU A 83 -1.40 -0.66 0.46
C LEU A 83 -1.36 -0.03 -0.93
N ALA A 84 -2.12 1.05 -1.12
CA ALA A 84 -2.34 1.62 -2.44
C ALA A 84 -1.96 3.09 -2.50
N LEU A 85 -1.30 3.50 -3.57
CA LEU A 85 -1.04 4.91 -3.85
C LEU A 85 -2.35 5.64 -4.15
N HIS A 86 -2.44 6.90 -3.72
CA HIS A 86 -3.52 7.80 -4.10
C HIS A 86 -3.66 7.86 -5.63
N GLY A 87 -4.90 7.94 -6.12
CA GLY A 87 -5.18 7.87 -7.55
C GLY A 87 -5.23 6.44 -8.14
N SER A 88 -5.13 5.41 -7.29
CA SER A 88 -5.51 4.04 -7.68
C SER A 88 -6.99 3.98 -8.10
N GLY A 89 -7.31 3.14 -9.08
CA GLY A 89 -8.63 3.11 -9.72
C GLY A 89 -8.87 1.87 -10.57
N PRO A 90 -10.02 1.78 -11.26
CA PRO A 90 -11.07 2.79 -11.32
C PRO A 90 -11.79 2.93 -9.97
N LYS A 91 -12.52 4.03 -9.78
CA LYS A 91 -13.16 4.35 -8.49
C LYS A 91 -14.07 3.22 -8.02
N GLU A 92 -14.81 2.62 -8.93
CA GLU A 92 -15.74 1.53 -8.64
C GLU A 92 -15.01 0.30 -8.10
N ALA A 93 -13.85 -0.03 -8.66
CA ALA A 93 -13.02 -1.14 -8.18
C ALA A 93 -12.47 -0.87 -6.77
N VAL A 94 -11.94 0.34 -6.55
CA VAL A 94 -11.43 0.74 -5.23
C VAL A 94 -12.56 0.76 -4.19
N ASP A 95 -13.74 1.24 -4.55
CA ASP A 95 -14.90 1.26 -3.67
C ASP A 95 -15.37 -0.17 -3.31
N VAL A 96 -15.25 -1.13 -4.23
CA VAL A 96 -15.50 -2.56 -3.92
C VAL A 96 -14.46 -3.07 -2.92
N LEU A 97 -13.17 -2.84 -3.17
CA LEU A 97 -12.08 -3.27 -2.29
C LEU A 97 -12.22 -2.70 -0.87
N LYS A 98 -12.55 -1.40 -0.75
CA LYS A 98 -12.79 -0.72 0.53
C LYS A 98 -14.01 -1.24 1.30
N LYS A 99 -14.96 -1.93 0.65
CA LYS A 99 -16.14 -2.55 1.29
C LYS A 99 -15.90 -3.98 1.74
N THR A 100 -14.77 -4.59 1.37
CA THR A 100 -14.40 -5.92 1.84
C THR A 100 -13.93 -5.88 3.29
N SER A 101 -13.73 -7.06 3.89
CA SER A 101 -13.08 -7.18 5.19
C SER A 101 -11.56 -6.99 5.14
N VAL A 102 -10.96 -6.85 3.96
CA VAL A 102 -9.52 -6.63 3.80
C VAL A 102 -9.24 -5.14 4.00
N PRO A 103 -8.41 -4.76 4.99
CA PRO A 103 -8.03 -3.37 5.19
C PRO A 103 -7.39 -2.77 3.95
N PHE A 104 -7.86 -1.59 3.55
CA PHE A 104 -7.34 -0.83 2.43
C PHE A 104 -6.75 0.48 2.96
N ILE A 105 -5.43 0.63 2.90
CA ILE A 105 -4.72 1.84 3.29
C ILE A 105 -4.29 2.58 2.03
N GLU A 106 -4.73 3.82 1.90
CA GLU A 106 -4.35 4.71 0.81
C GLU A 106 -3.22 5.63 1.26
N VAL A 107 -2.13 5.66 0.52
CA VAL A 107 -0.98 6.55 0.75
C VAL A 107 -1.19 7.82 -0.06
N PRO A 108 -1.28 9.00 0.59
CA PRO A 108 -1.53 10.25 -0.10
C PRO A 108 -0.40 10.64 -1.07
N GLU A 109 -0.77 11.27 -2.18
CA GLU A 109 0.16 11.88 -3.13
C GLU A 109 -0.29 13.34 -3.36
N HIS A 110 0.45 14.29 -2.78
CA HIS A 110 0.07 15.71 -2.72
C HIS A 110 0.94 16.63 -3.58
N TYR A 111 1.70 16.09 -4.53
CA TYR A 111 2.55 16.87 -5.41
C TYR A 111 1.91 17.01 -6.80
N SER A 112 1.79 18.24 -7.29
CA SER A 112 1.27 18.60 -8.64
C SER A 112 2.32 19.36 -9.43
#